data_AF-A0A2P8GEL4-F1
#
_entry.id   AF-A0A2P8GEL4-F1
#
_cell.length_a   1.000
_cell.length_b   1.000
_cell.length_c   1.000
_cell.angle_alpha   90.00
_cell.angle_beta   90.00
_cell.angle_gamma   90.00
#
_symmetry.space_group_name_H-M   'P 1'
#
loop_
_entity.id
_entity.type
_entity.pdbx_description
1 polymer ?
#
loop_
_entity_poly.entity_id
_entity_poly.type
_entity_poly.pdbx_seq_one_letter_code
_entity_poly.pdbx_strand_id
1 'polypeptide(L)'
;MTAAYSTLALILVLGAPSCSRRNEKSPDLIEANRLHLEAMKISGQLEQQLDSLSVRAKDDLAKSQLDSLKNLIEVWEENTIEVPGFAHAHDHAHGPHSHKSAPPMTDESMLDYQRQSMEAIVELRQAIAKLNSLGK
;
A
#
# COMPACT_ATOMS: atom_id res chain seq x y z
N MET A 1 -24.18 37.24 70.68
CA MET A 1 -22.97 37.32 69.83
C MET A 1 -22.24 36.00 69.94
N THR A 2 -22.30 35.16 68.91
CA THR A 2 -21.30 34.12 68.59
C THR A 2 -21.56 33.69 67.14
N ALA A 3 -20.60 33.99 66.27
CA ALA A 3 -20.56 33.55 64.88
C ALA A 3 -19.95 32.16 64.80
N ALA A 4 -20.31 31.34 63.79
CA ALA A 4 -19.37 30.41 63.16
C ALA A 4 -19.90 29.76 61.87
N TYR A 5 -19.39 30.27 60.75
CA TYR A 5 -18.80 29.57 59.60
C TYR A 5 -19.63 28.60 58.73
N SER A 6 -20.01 29.15 57.55
CA SER A 6 -20.28 28.44 56.30
C SER A 6 -19.22 27.39 55.97
N THR A 7 -19.63 26.13 55.85
CA THR A 7 -18.89 25.09 55.13
C THR A 7 -19.29 25.09 53.66
N LEU A 8 -18.56 25.87 52.86
CA LEU A 8 -18.60 25.80 51.40
C LEU A 8 -17.99 24.45 50.98
N ALA A 9 -18.82 23.50 50.55
CA ALA A 9 -18.37 22.22 50.03
C ALA A 9 -17.68 22.44 48.67
N LEU A 10 -16.35 22.44 48.68
CA LEU A 10 -15.52 22.51 47.49
C LEU A 10 -15.58 21.15 46.76
N ILE A 11 -16.48 21.06 45.78
CA ILE A 11 -16.53 19.94 44.84
C ILE A 11 -15.32 20.04 43.91
N LEU A 12 -14.27 19.27 44.22
CA LEU A 12 -13.11 19.10 43.36
C LEU A 12 -13.41 17.97 42.35
N VAL A 13 -14.08 18.32 41.24
CA VAL A 13 -14.17 17.40 40.08
C VAL A 13 -12.78 17.34 39.45
N LEU A 14 -12.05 16.28 39.79
CA LEU A 14 -10.85 15.84 39.08
C LEU A 14 -11.27 15.42 37.67
N GLY A 15 -11.35 16.38 36.75
CA GLY A 15 -11.42 16.10 35.33
C GLY A 15 -10.11 15.46 34.90
N ALA A 16 -10.08 14.14 34.78
CA ALA A 16 -9.01 13.47 34.07
C ALA A 16 -9.05 13.99 32.61
N PRO A 17 -7.95 14.52 32.05
CA PRO A 17 -7.87 14.67 30.61
C PRO A 17 -7.92 13.25 30.05
N SER A 18 -9.12 12.83 29.62
CA SER A 18 -9.25 11.69 28.74
C SER A 18 -8.45 12.06 27.49
N CYS A 19 -7.24 11.53 27.39
CA CYS A 19 -6.43 11.59 26.18
C CYS A 19 -7.22 10.90 25.07
N SER A 20 -8.09 11.65 24.39
CA SER A 20 -8.64 11.24 23.11
C SER A 20 -7.54 11.38 22.07
N ARG A 21 -6.52 10.51 22.10
CA ARG A 21 -5.74 10.20 20.89
C ARG A 21 -6.66 9.41 19.96
N ARG A 22 -7.63 10.09 19.37
CA ARG A 22 -8.43 9.53 18.28
C ARG A 22 -7.60 9.66 17.01
N ASN A 23 -7.21 8.51 16.46
CA ASN A 23 -7.00 8.29 15.03
C ASN A 23 -5.81 8.98 14.33
N GLU A 24 -4.69 9.26 15.00
CA GLU A 24 -3.45 9.53 14.24
C GLU A 24 -2.84 8.21 13.76
N LYS A 25 -2.54 8.12 12.45
CA LYS A 25 -1.78 7.00 11.88
C LYS A 25 -0.34 7.07 12.37
N SER A 26 0.24 5.91 12.66
CA SER A 26 1.67 5.85 12.99
C SER A 26 2.53 6.28 11.80
N PRO A 27 3.77 6.75 12.03
CA PRO A 27 4.72 6.99 10.96
C PRO A 27 4.93 5.77 10.06
N ASP A 28 4.92 4.56 10.64
CA ASP A 28 5.11 3.31 9.90
C ASP A 28 3.95 3.04 8.94
N LEU A 29 2.69 3.24 9.38
CA LEU A 29 1.53 3.10 8.49
C LEU A 29 1.50 4.15 7.37
N ILE A 30 1.94 5.39 7.67
CA ILE A 30 2.04 6.45 6.66
C ILE A 30 3.06 6.06 5.58
N GLU A 31 4.22 5.57 5.99
CA GLU A 31 5.26 5.14 5.05
C GLU A 31 4.87 3.87 4.29
N ALA A 32 4.21 2.91 4.95
CA ALA A 32 3.66 1.72 4.31
C ALA A 32 2.68 2.11 3.20
N ASN A 33 1.77 3.06 3.45
CA ASN A 33 0.83 3.54 2.44
C ASN A 33 1.54 4.27 1.29
N ARG A 34 2.58 5.04 1.59
CA ARG A 34 3.40 5.69 0.55
C ARG A 34 4.02 4.66 -0.40
N LEU A 35 4.64 3.61 0.16
CA LEU A 35 5.22 2.52 -0.61
C LEU A 35 4.18 1.75 -1.42
N HIS A 36 3.02 1.43 -0.82
CA HIS A 36 1.91 0.78 -1.51
C HIS A 36 1.46 1.56 -2.75
N LEU A 37 1.18 2.86 -2.62
CA LEU A 37 0.75 3.69 -3.74
C LEU A 37 1.81 3.81 -4.84
N GLU A 38 3.09 3.91 -4.45
CA GLU A 38 4.20 3.94 -5.40
C GLU A 38 4.34 2.60 -6.14
N ALA A 39 4.19 1.48 -5.45
CA ALA A 39 4.24 0.14 -6.04
C ALA A 39 3.10 -0.08 -7.03
N MET A 40 1.87 0.30 -6.67
CA MET A 40 0.71 0.23 -7.58
C MET A 40 0.91 1.09 -8.83
N LYS A 41 1.49 2.30 -8.69
CA LYS A 41 1.83 3.15 -9.83
C LYS A 41 2.87 2.50 -10.73
N ILE A 42 3.89 1.85 -10.17
CA ILE A 42 4.88 1.10 -10.95
C ILE A 42 4.18 -0.02 -11.70
N SER A 43 3.33 -0.82 -11.04
CA SER A 43 2.58 -1.91 -11.67
C SER A 43 1.83 -1.45 -12.91
N GLY A 44 0.99 -0.43 -12.79
CA GLY A 44 0.23 0.10 -13.93
C GLY A 44 1.12 0.64 -15.07
N GLN A 45 2.32 1.16 -14.76
CA GLN A 45 3.29 1.53 -15.80
C GLN A 45 3.90 0.31 -16.50
N LEU A 46 4.15 -0.77 -15.76
CA LEU A 46 4.70 -2.01 -16.31
C LEU A 46 3.69 -2.73 -17.21
N GLU A 47 2.40 -2.76 -16.83
CA GLU A 47 1.33 -3.31 -17.66
C GLU A 47 1.25 -2.58 -19.01
N GLN A 48 1.20 -1.24 -19.00
CA GLN A 48 1.20 -0.43 -20.22
C GLN A 48 2.43 -0.68 -21.10
N GLN A 49 3.60 -0.87 -20.49
CA GLN A 49 4.83 -1.19 -21.21
C GLN A 49 4.76 -2.57 -21.84
N LEU A 50 4.27 -3.57 -21.10
CA LEU A 50 4.13 -4.94 -21.57
C LEU A 50 3.10 -5.04 -22.69
N ASP A 51 1.98 -4.33 -22.62
CA ASP A 51 1.01 -4.23 -23.72
C ASP A 51 1.65 -3.66 -24.99
N SER A 52 2.40 -2.58 -24.84
CA SER A 52 3.14 -1.98 -25.95
C SER A 52 4.19 -2.92 -26.55
N LEU A 53 4.84 -3.75 -25.73
CA LEU A 53 5.82 -4.74 -26.16
C LEU A 53 5.16 -5.93 -26.85
N SER A 54 4.04 -6.44 -26.32
CA SER A 54 3.28 -7.56 -26.90
C SER A 54 2.84 -7.27 -28.33
N VAL A 55 2.42 -6.04 -28.63
CA VAL A 55 2.06 -5.62 -29.99
C VAL A 55 3.25 -5.68 -30.96
N ARG A 56 4.48 -5.45 -30.47
CA ARG A 56 5.70 -5.43 -31.29
C ARG A 56 6.39 -6.79 -31.42
N ALA A 57 6.10 -7.74 -30.54
CA ALA A 57 6.76 -9.04 -30.51
C ALA A 57 6.40 -9.87 -31.76
N LYS A 58 7.43 -10.34 -32.48
CA LYS A 58 7.26 -11.05 -33.77
C LYS A 58 7.39 -12.55 -33.64
N ASP A 59 8.29 -13.04 -32.79
CA ASP A 59 8.51 -14.45 -32.54
C ASP A 59 7.77 -14.94 -31.29
N ASP A 60 7.48 -16.25 -31.26
CA ASP A 60 6.67 -16.87 -30.21
C ASP A 60 7.40 -16.96 -28.87
N LEU A 61 8.75 -16.97 -28.88
CA LEU A 61 9.53 -16.96 -27.65
C LEU A 61 9.39 -15.62 -26.92
N ALA A 62 9.53 -14.50 -27.63
CA ALA A 62 9.34 -13.18 -27.08
C ALA A 62 7.91 -12.98 -26.54
N LYS A 63 6.88 -13.45 -27.26
CA LYS A 63 5.49 -13.42 -26.80
C LYS A 63 5.30 -14.19 -25.49
N SER A 64 5.79 -15.43 -25.43
CA SER A 64 5.71 -16.27 -24.23
C SER A 64 6.41 -15.64 -23.01
N GLN A 65 7.55 -14.99 -23.22
CA GLN A 65 8.26 -14.26 -22.16
C GLN A 65 7.46 -13.05 -21.66
N LEU A 66 6.83 -12.30 -22.56
CA LEU A 66 5.98 -11.16 -22.19
C LEU A 66 4.72 -11.62 -21.45
N ASP A 67 4.07 -12.69 -21.90
CA ASP A 67 2.89 -13.25 -21.25
C ASP A 67 3.22 -13.75 -19.83
N SER A 68 4.39 -14.37 -19.66
CA SER A 68 4.89 -14.79 -18.34
C SER A 68 5.08 -13.61 -17.40
N LEU A 69 5.62 -12.49 -17.90
CA LEU A 69 5.81 -11.27 -17.10
C LEU A 69 4.49 -10.60 -16.73
N LYS A 70 3.51 -10.57 -17.65
CA LYS A 70 2.15 -10.09 -17.36
C LYS A 70 1.50 -10.89 -16.24
N ASN A 71 1.56 -12.22 -16.33
CA ASN A 71 1.01 -13.10 -15.31
C ASN A 71 1.69 -12.92 -13.95
N LEU A 72 3.00 -12.66 -13.91
CA LEU A 72 3.70 -12.37 -12.65
C LEU A 72 3.24 -11.05 -12.01
N ILE A 73 2.94 -10.03 -12.81
CA ILE A 73 2.36 -8.77 -12.31
C ILE A 73 0.96 -9.02 -11.76
N GLU A 74 0.09 -9.71 -12.50
CA GLU A 74 -1.27 -10.03 -12.06
C GLU A 74 -1.25 -10.80 -10.72
N VAL A 75 -0.40 -11.82 -10.61
CA VAL A 75 -0.21 -12.55 -9.35
C VAL A 75 0.29 -11.65 -8.23
N TRP A 76 1.19 -10.70 -8.50
CA TRP A 76 1.65 -9.74 -7.50
C TRP A 76 0.50 -8.82 -7.04
N GLU A 77 -0.31 -8.31 -7.97
CA GLU A 77 -1.45 -7.43 -7.66
C GLU A 77 -2.51 -8.15 -6.81
N GLU A 78 -2.90 -9.38 -7.20
CA GLU A 78 -3.87 -10.20 -6.45
C GLU A 78 -3.42 -10.56 -5.03
N ASN A 79 -2.11 -10.56 -4.78
CA ASN A 79 -1.52 -10.89 -3.49
C ASN A 79 -1.03 -9.67 -2.71
N THR A 80 -1.14 -8.48 -3.28
CA THR A 80 -0.79 -7.23 -2.60
C THR A 80 -1.86 -6.90 -1.57
N ILE A 81 -1.40 -6.69 -0.34
CA ILE A 81 -2.24 -6.32 0.79
C ILE A 81 -2.39 -4.81 0.86
N GLU A 82 -3.62 -4.35 1.05
CA GLU A 82 -3.96 -2.95 1.27
C GLU A 82 -3.51 -2.45 2.66
N VAL A 83 -3.09 -1.18 2.73
CA VAL A 83 -2.70 -0.56 4.00
C VAL A 83 -3.93 -0.05 4.76
N PRO A 84 -4.17 -0.51 6.01
CA PRO A 84 -5.43 -0.26 6.70
C PRO A 84 -5.63 1.22 7.06
N GLY A 85 -6.84 1.69 6.78
CA GLY A 85 -7.30 3.01 7.21
C GLY A 85 -6.78 4.18 6.39
N PHE A 86 -6.32 3.92 5.18
CA PHE A 86 -6.20 4.90 4.10
C PHE A 86 -7.34 4.67 3.09
N ALA A 87 -7.71 5.71 2.35
CA ALA A 87 -8.71 5.57 1.29
C ALA A 87 -8.09 4.89 0.06
N HIS A 88 -8.79 3.94 -0.54
CA HIS A 88 -8.35 3.29 -1.78
C HIS A 88 -8.75 4.15 -2.98
N ALA A 89 -7.79 4.43 -3.86
CA ALA A 89 -8.05 5.01 -5.18
C ALA A 89 -8.15 3.86 -6.19
N HIS A 90 -9.31 3.66 -6.81
CA HIS A 90 -9.58 2.55 -7.74
C HIS A 90 -9.40 2.93 -9.22
N ASP A 91 -8.31 3.63 -9.58
CA ASP A 91 -8.00 3.90 -10.99
C ASP A 91 -6.95 2.90 -11.50
N HIS A 92 -7.38 1.65 -11.74
CA HIS A 92 -6.57 0.67 -12.47
C HIS A 92 -7.08 0.57 -13.91
N ALA A 93 -6.19 0.69 -14.89
CA ALA A 93 -6.53 0.66 -16.31
C ALA A 93 -7.00 -0.73 -16.79
N HIS A 94 -6.71 -1.79 -16.02
CA HIS A 94 -6.90 -3.19 -16.39
C HIS A 94 -8.02 -3.91 -15.61
N GLY A 95 -9.00 -3.18 -15.10
CA GLY A 95 -10.24 -3.73 -14.53
C GLY A 95 -10.25 -3.79 -12.99
N PRO A 96 -11.32 -4.36 -12.39
CA PRO A 96 -11.44 -4.43 -10.95
C PRO A 96 -10.57 -5.56 -10.39
N HIS A 97 -9.37 -5.24 -9.92
CA HIS A 97 -8.57 -6.16 -9.12
C HIS A 97 -9.07 -6.17 -7.67
N SER A 98 -9.27 -7.36 -7.12
CA SER A 98 -9.66 -7.54 -5.71
C SER A 98 -8.42 -7.50 -4.84
N HIS A 99 -8.19 -6.39 -4.15
CA HIS A 99 -7.12 -6.32 -3.15
C HIS A 99 -7.47 -7.12 -1.90
N LYS A 100 -6.46 -7.77 -1.31
CA LYS A 100 -6.66 -8.51 -0.06
C LYS A 100 -6.60 -7.53 1.11
N SER A 101 -7.63 -7.57 1.96
CA SER A 101 -7.58 -6.88 3.25
C SER A 101 -6.41 -7.42 4.07
N ALA A 102 -5.75 -6.54 4.80
CA ALA A 102 -4.62 -6.92 5.63
C ALA A 102 -5.00 -7.96 6.69
N PRO A 103 -4.26 -9.08 6.80
CA PRO A 103 -4.36 -9.92 7.97
C PRO A 103 -3.90 -9.14 9.20
N PRO A 104 -4.30 -9.56 10.43
CA PRO A 104 -3.85 -8.89 11.64
C PRO A 104 -2.31 -8.88 11.72
N MET A 105 -1.70 -7.69 11.66
CA MET A 105 -0.27 -7.46 11.80
C MET A 105 0.00 -6.11 12.46
N THR A 106 1.21 -5.90 12.98
CA THR A 106 1.62 -4.61 13.52
C THR A 106 1.89 -3.60 12.41
N ASP A 107 1.90 -2.31 12.74
CA ASP A 107 2.24 -1.24 11.80
C ASP A 107 3.66 -1.42 11.22
N GLU A 108 4.62 -1.86 12.04
CA GLU A 108 5.99 -2.20 11.63
C GLU A 108 6.01 -3.38 10.66
N SER A 109 5.26 -4.45 10.95
CA SER A 109 5.13 -5.60 10.04
C SER A 109 4.47 -5.22 8.71
N MET A 110 3.50 -4.29 8.74
CA MET A 110 2.89 -3.74 7.53
C MET A 110 3.91 -2.96 6.71
N LEU A 111 4.72 -2.12 7.34
CA LEU A 111 5.79 -1.40 6.66
C LEU A 111 6.80 -2.35 6.02
N ASP A 112 7.26 -3.37 6.74
CA ASP A 112 8.19 -4.37 6.21
C ASP A 112 7.59 -5.19 5.07
N TYR A 113 6.30 -5.52 5.14
CA TYR A 113 5.59 -6.15 4.03
C TYR A 113 5.57 -5.23 2.79
N GLN A 114 5.23 -3.95 2.94
CA GLN A 114 5.18 -3.02 1.80
C GLN A 114 6.58 -2.75 1.20
N ARG A 115 7.64 -2.81 2.00
CA ARG A 115 9.03 -2.78 1.50
C ARG A 115 9.34 -4.00 0.62
N GLN A 116 9.00 -5.20 1.08
CA GLN A 116 9.20 -6.42 0.31
C GLN A 116 8.35 -6.43 -0.98
N SER A 117 7.10 -5.96 -0.89
CA SER A 117 6.24 -5.83 -2.06
C SER A 117 6.82 -4.83 -3.08
N MET A 118 7.36 -3.70 -2.62
CA MET A 118 8.08 -2.73 -3.45
C MET A 118 9.32 -3.36 -4.13
N GLU A 119 10.11 -4.15 -3.39
CA GLU A 119 11.27 -4.84 -3.98
C GLU A 119 10.85 -5.78 -5.11
N ALA A 120 9.79 -6.57 -4.90
CA ALA A 120 9.28 -7.49 -5.91
C ALA A 120 8.84 -6.78 -7.21
N ILE A 121 8.09 -5.68 -7.11
CA ILE A 121 7.66 -4.94 -8.32
C ILE A 121 8.85 -4.24 -9.02
N VAL A 122 9.88 -3.84 -8.26
CA VAL A 122 11.12 -3.29 -8.83
C VAL A 122 11.93 -4.35 -9.57
N GLU A 123 11.96 -5.60 -9.08
CA GLU A 123 12.59 -6.71 -9.79
C GLU A 123 11.88 -7.01 -11.12
N LEU A 124 10.55 -7.01 -11.13
CA LEU A 124 9.76 -7.16 -12.37
C LEU A 124 10.06 -6.05 -13.37
N ARG A 125 10.17 -4.79 -12.90
CA ARG A 125 10.59 -3.66 -13.74
C ARG A 125 11.96 -3.90 -14.39
N GLN A 126 12.92 -4.44 -13.64
CA GLN A 126 14.25 -4.75 -14.18
C GLN A 126 14.21 -5.87 -15.22
N ALA A 127 13.42 -6.92 -14.98
CA ALA A 127 13.23 -8.02 -15.93
C ALA A 127 12.65 -7.52 -17.26
N ILE A 128 11.63 -6.65 -17.20
CA ILE A 128 11.02 -6.03 -18.39
C ILE A 128 12.01 -5.15 -19.13
N ALA A 129 12.77 -4.32 -18.40
CA ALA A 129 13.79 -3.45 -19.01
C ALA A 129 14.87 -4.27 -19.75
N LYS A 130 15.32 -5.39 -19.14
CA LYS A 130 16.27 -6.31 -19.76
C LYS A 130 15.70 -6.91 -21.05
N LEU A 131 14.46 -7.40 -21.03
CA LEU A 131 13.81 -7.97 -22.21
C LEU A 131 13.69 -6.94 -23.35
N ASN A 132 13.28 -5.71 -23.04
CA ASN A 132 13.19 -4.61 -24.02
C ASN A 132 14.56 -4.22 -24.61
N SER A 133 15.65 -4.36 -23.84
CA SER A 133 17.00 -4.08 -24.34
C SER A 133 17.54 -5.15 -25.30
N LEU A 134 17.07 -6.39 -25.18
CA LEU A 134 17.47 -7.51 -26.05
C LEU A 134 16.75 -7.52 -27.40
N GLY A 135 15.60 -6.84 -27.49
CA GLY A 135 14.81 -6.73 -28.73
C GLY A 135 15.20 -5.54 -29.63
N LYS A 136 16.27 -4.81 -29.30
CA LYS A 136 16.86 -3.73 -30.13
C LYS A 136 18.04 -4.27 -30.91
#